data_AF-A0A8J5YJ36-F1
#
_entry.id   AF-A0A8J5YJ36-F1
#
_cell.length_a   1.000
_cell.length_b   1.000
_cell.length_c   1.000
_cell.angle_alpha   90.00
_cell.angle_beta   90.00
_cell.angle_gamma   90.00
#
_symmetry.space_group_name_H-M   'P 1'
#
loop_
_entity.id
_entity.type
_entity.pdbx_description
1 polymer ?
#
loop_
_entity_poly.entity_id
_entity_poly.type
_entity_poly.pdbx_seq_one_letter_code
_entity_poly.pdbx_strand_id
1 'polypeptide(L)'
;MHDLELEQLDVKTAFLHGELEEDIYMQQPEGFTVSEKEDYVCLLKKSLYGLKQSPRQWYKRFDSFMTSHDFKRSSFDSCVYFKKNNDGSFVYLLLYVDNMLIAAKDKGEIRKVKAQLSEEFEMKDLGPAKKILGMEILRDKKTSKLYLSQKGYIEKLLCRFNMQSAKPVSTPLAAHFRLSSALSPQSDDEIEYMSHVPYFSAVGSLMYAMVCSRPDLSYAVSAVSRYMANPGKEHWKAVQWILRYLRGTTDVCLQFGRTEDGFIGYVDTDFAGDLDRRRSLTGYVFTIGGCAISWKATLQTTVALSTTEAEYMAITEACKEAIWLKGLFSELNEDLQISTVFCDSQSAIFLTKDQMFHERTKHIDVRYHFVRDIISRGDIVVSKISTHENPADMMTKSLPITKFEHCLDLVGVHC
;
A
#
# COMPACT_ATOMS: atom_id res chain seq x y z
N MET A 1 18.09 4.89 -6.45
CA MET A 1 19.00 4.49 -7.55
C MET A 1 19.40 5.63 -8.48
N HIS A 2 18.47 6.46 -9.01
CA HIS A 2 18.78 7.40 -10.12
C HIS A 2 18.75 8.91 -9.82
N ASP A 3 18.37 9.31 -8.61
CA ASP A 3 18.33 10.72 -8.17
C ASP A 3 17.57 11.65 -9.14
N LEU A 4 16.46 11.15 -9.69
CA LEU A 4 15.61 11.86 -10.64
C LEU A 4 15.03 13.13 -10.03
N GLU A 5 14.89 14.19 -10.82
CA GLU A 5 14.11 15.37 -10.43
C GLU A 5 12.63 14.98 -10.31
N LEU A 6 11.95 15.53 -9.30
CA LEU A 6 10.57 15.19 -8.95
C LEU A 6 9.75 16.47 -8.84
N GLU A 7 8.75 16.62 -9.70
CA GLU A 7 7.84 17.76 -9.70
C GLU A 7 6.39 17.31 -9.76
N GLN A 8 5.51 18.14 -9.21
CA GLN A 8 4.12 17.81 -8.99
C GLN A 8 3.20 18.77 -9.74
N LEU A 9 2.13 18.22 -10.30
CA LEU A 9 1.03 18.98 -10.89
C LEU A 9 -0.30 18.52 -10.29
N ASP A 10 -1.30 19.37 -10.43
CA ASP A 10 -2.69 19.07 -10.07
C ASP A 10 -3.60 19.54 -11.21
N VAL A 11 -4.52 18.68 -11.65
CA VAL A 11 -5.51 19.01 -12.67
C VAL A 11 -6.72 19.63 -11.98
N LYS A 12 -7.06 20.85 -12.37
CA LYS A 12 -8.31 21.45 -11.89
C LYS A 12 -9.50 20.74 -12.51
N THR A 13 -10.47 20.46 -11.66
CA THR A 13 -11.77 19.89 -12.05
C THR A 13 -11.64 18.65 -12.95
N ALA A 14 -10.72 17.73 -12.62
CA ALA A 14 -10.36 16.54 -13.41
C ALA A 14 -11.55 15.83 -14.07
N PHE A 15 -12.63 15.60 -13.32
CA PHE A 15 -13.81 14.90 -13.82
C PHE A 15 -14.62 15.68 -14.87
N LEU A 16 -14.47 17.00 -14.97
CA LEU A 16 -15.15 17.81 -15.99
C LEU A 16 -14.50 17.71 -17.37
N HIS A 17 -13.31 17.10 -17.47
CA HIS A 17 -12.62 16.88 -18.74
C HIS A 17 -13.06 15.59 -19.44
N GLY A 18 -13.74 14.67 -18.74
CA GLY A 18 -14.23 13.43 -19.32
C GLY A 18 -15.47 13.64 -20.20
N GLU A 19 -15.52 12.94 -21.32
CA GLU A 19 -16.70 12.89 -22.20
C GLU A 19 -17.58 11.69 -21.81
N LEU A 20 -18.90 11.91 -21.77
CA LEU A 20 -19.84 10.83 -21.47
C LEU A 20 -20.16 10.04 -22.74
N GLU A 21 -20.09 8.72 -22.64
CA GLU A 21 -20.48 7.79 -23.71
C GLU A 21 -21.98 7.47 -23.63
N GLU A 22 -22.56 7.57 -22.43
CA GLU A 22 -23.97 7.34 -22.17
C GLU A 22 -24.76 8.65 -22.07
N ASP A 23 -26.03 8.61 -22.50
CA ASP A 23 -26.97 9.71 -22.27
C ASP A 23 -27.39 9.74 -20.79
N ILE A 24 -26.83 10.69 -20.04
CA ILE A 24 -27.17 10.92 -18.64
C ILE A 24 -27.90 12.26 -18.52
N TYR A 25 -29.09 12.21 -17.92
CA TYR A 25 -29.91 13.38 -17.66
C TYR A 25 -29.86 13.74 -16.18
N MET A 26 -29.86 15.03 -15.89
CA MET A 26 -29.87 15.59 -14.54
C MET A 26 -31.04 16.56 -14.42
N GLN A 27 -31.67 16.63 -13.25
CA GLN A 27 -32.60 17.74 -12.96
C GLN A 27 -31.87 19.08 -13.09
N GLN A 28 -32.61 20.13 -13.40
CA GLN A 28 -32.06 21.48 -13.38
C GLN A 28 -31.46 21.78 -11.99
N PRO A 29 -30.20 22.26 -11.92
CA PRO A 29 -29.57 22.52 -10.64
C PRO A 29 -30.24 23.70 -9.94
N GLU A 30 -30.17 23.72 -8.61
CA GLU A 30 -30.75 24.77 -7.79
C GLU A 30 -30.20 26.16 -8.21
N GLY A 31 -31.10 27.13 -8.40
CA GLY A 31 -30.76 28.46 -8.90
C GLY A 31 -30.66 28.61 -10.42
N PHE A 32 -30.82 27.52 -11.19
CA PHE A 32 -30.89 27.53 -12.65
C PHE A 32 -32.22 26.90 -13.11
N THR A 33 -33.33 27.59 -12.88
CA THR A 33 -34.63 27.19 -13.42
C THR A 33 -34.99 28.08 -14.60
N VAL A 34 -35.19 27.49 -15.77
CA VAL A 34 -35.65 28.23 -16.95
C VAL A 34 -37.16 28.39 -16.85
N SER A 35 -37.63 29.65 -16.81
CA SER A 35 -39.05 29.99 -16.79
C SER A 35 -39.79 29.29 -17.93
N GLU A 36 -40.95 28.70 -17.64
CA GLU A 36 -41.78 27.90 -18.56
C GLU A 36 -41.18 26.56 -19.00
N LYS A 37 -40.04 26.14 -18.43
CA LYS A 37 -39.37 24.86 -18.70
C LYS A 37 -38.93 24.17 -17.41
N GLU A 38 -39.65 24.38 -16.32
CA GLU A 38 -39.29 23.88 -14.99
C GLU A 38 -39.20 22.35 -14.95
N ASP A 39 -40.02 21.66 -15.75
CA ASP A 39 -40.03 20.19 -15.84
C ASP A 39 -38.93 19.60 -16.74
N TYR A 40 -38.11 20.44 -17.38
CA TYR A 40 -37.06 19.97 -18.28
C TYR A 40 -35.87 19.43 -17.48
N VAL A 41 -35.16 18.51 -18.11
CA VAL A 41 -33.90 17.94 -17.59
C VAL A 41 -32.72 18.35 -18.46
N CYS A 42 -31.55 18.48 -17.87
CA CYS A 42 -30.30 18.75 -18.56
C CYS A 42 -29.68 17.45 -19.06
N LEU A 43 -29.40 17.35 -20.37
CA LEU A 43 -28.53 16.29 -20.89
C LEU A 43 -27.07 16.65 -20.62
N LEU A 44 -26.38 15.82 -19.86
CA LEU A 44 -24.97 16.03 -19.55
C LEU A 44 -24.11 15.70 -20.77
N LYS A 45 -23.31 16.69 -21.21
CA LYS A 45 -22.35 16.52 -22.33
C LYS A 45 -20.97 16.06 -21.88
N LYS A 46 -20.60 16.35 -20.64
CA LYS A 46 -19.35 15.95 -20.00
C LYS A 46 -19.64 15.36 -18.63
N SER A 47 -18.69 14.59 -18.09
CA SER A 47 -18.82 14.02 -16.76
C SER A 47 -18.82 15.11 -15.67
N LEU A 48 -19.55 14.85 -14.58
CA LEU A 48 -19.65 15.73 -13.41
C LEU A 48 -19.23 15.00 -12.14
N TYR A 49 -18.89 15.73 -11.10
CA TYR A 49 -18.67 15.13 -9.78
C TYR A 49 -19.94 14.41 -9.29
N GLY A 50 -19.77 13.21 -8.74
CA GLY A 50 -20.86 12.38 -8.23
C GLY A 50 -21.37 11.29 -9.19
N LEU A 51 -21.05 11.36 -10.49
CA LEU A 51 -21.39 10.25 -11.40
C LEU A 51 -20.41 9.08 -11.23
N LYS A 52 -20.92 7.86 -11.24
CA LYS A 52 -20.09 6.64 -11.20
C LYS A 52 -19.14 6.52 -12.40
N GLN A 53 -19.48 7.13 -13.54
CA GLN A 53 -18.70 7.10 -14.78
C GLN A 53 -17.51 8.07 -14.76
N SER A 54 -17.60 9.17 -13.99
CA SER A 54 -16.66 10.30 -14.10
C SER A 54 -15.19 9.94 -13.92
N PRO A 55 -14.81 9.10 -12.92
CA PRO A 55 -13.41 8.70 -12.77
C PRO A 55 -12.89 7.94 -14.00
N ARG A 56 -13.74 7.08 -14.59
CA ARG A 56 -13.37 6.28 -15.77
C ARG A 56 -13.23 7.15 -17.02
N GLN A 57 -14.15 8.08 -17.25
CA GLN A 57 -14.11 8.94 -18.45
C GLN A 57 -12.94 9.93 -18.38
N TRP A 58 -12.66 10.48 -17.20
CA TRP A 58 -11.44 11.25 -16.97
C TRP A 58 -10.19 10.43 -17.31
N TYR A 59 -10.09 9.22 -16.75
CA TYR A 59 -8.95 8.36 -16.99
C TYR A 59 -8.77 8.02 -18.48
N LYS A 60 -9.84 7.67 -19.21
CA LYS A 60 -9.80 7.42 -20.66
C LYS A 60 -9.31 8.63 -21.46
N ARG A 61 -9.81 9.83 -21.12
CA ARG A 61 -9.39 11.09 -21.78
C ARG A 61 -7.91 11.35 -21.57
N PHE A 62 -7.42 11.12 -20.35
CA PHE A 62 -6.02 11.28 -20.00
C PHE A 62 -5.12 10.23 -20.68
N ASP A 63 -5.49 8.95 -20.63
CA ASP A 63 -4.76 7.84 -21.28
C ASP A 63 -4.60 8.08 -22.78
N SER A 64 -5.67 8.54 -23.45
CA SER A 64 -5.66 8.89 -24.87
C SER A 64 -4.68 10.04 -25.17
N PHE A 65 -4.66 11.07 -24.32
CA PHE A 65 -3.73 12.19 -24.43
C PHE A 65 -2.27 11.74 -24.22
N MET A 66 -2.00 10.96 -23.18
CA MET A 66 -0.64 10.50 -22.90
C MET A 66 -0.11 9.63 -24.03
N THR A 67 -0.94 8.73 -24.55
CA THR A 67 -0.58 7.85 -25.67
C THR A 67 -0.29 8.63 -26.95
N SER A 68 -1.04 9.71 -27.22
CA SER A 68 -0.76 10.58 -28.39
C SER A 68 0.53 11.39 -28.26
N HIS A 69 1.14 11.45 -27.07
CA HIS A 69 2.41 12.13 -26.79
C HIS A 69 3.58 11.14 -26.55
N ASP A 70 3.46 9.92 -27.09
CA ASP A 70 4.41 8.80 -27.02
C ASP A 70 4.68 8.24 -25.62
N PHE A 71 3.85 8.56 -24.63
CA PHE A 71 3.91 7.85 -23.36
C PHE A 71 3.30 6.47 -23.51
N LYS A 72 3.93 5.49 -22.88
CA LYS A 72 3.38 4.15 -22.71
C LYS A 72 2.81 4.04 -21.30
N ARG A 73 1.61 3.50 -21.21
CA ARG A 73 1.04 3.08 -19.93
C ARG A 73 1.66 1.75 -19.50
N SER A 74 1.97 1.61 -18.22
CA SER A 74 2.40 0.32 -17.65
C SER A 74 1.32 -0.74 -17.73
N SER A 75 1.72 -1.99 -17.98
CA SER A 75 0.81 -3.14 -17.93
C SER A 75 0.59 -3.67 -16.51
N PHE A 76 1.41 -3.25 -15.55
CA PHE A 76 1.35 -3.67 -14.14
C PHE A 76 0.62 -2.67 -13.25
N ASP A 77 0.70 -1.37 -13.56
CA ASP A 77 -0.05 -0.33 -12.88
C ASP A 77 -0.58 0.72 -13.88
N SER A 78 -1.91 0.78 -14.02
CA SER A 78 -2.58 1.66 -14.98
C SER A 78 -2.40 3.16 -14.70
N CYS A 79 -1.92 3.53 -13.51
CA CYS A 79 -1.65 4.89 -13.11
C CYS A 79 -0.22 5.35 -13.46
N VAL A 80 0.62 4.44 -13.94
CA VAL A 80 2.02 4.70 -14.29
C VAL A 80 2.15 4.85 -15.80
N TYR A 81 2.71 5.98 -16.22
CA TYR A 81 3.09 6.25 -17.61
C TYR A 81 4.60 6.48 -17.67
N PHE A 82 5.22 6.02 -18.75
CA PHE A 82 6.64 6.24 -18.99
C PHE A 82 6.94 6.48 -20.46
N LYS A 83 7.95 7.32 -20.73
CA LYS A 83 8.46 7.61 -22.05
C LYS A 83 9.97 7.45 -22.05
N LYS A 84 10.50 6.65 -23.00
CA LYS A 84 11.93 6.50 -23.23
C LYS A 84 12.37 7.52 -24.27
N ASN A 85 13.32 8.37 -23.90
CA ASN A 85 13.93 9.35 -24.77
C ASN A 85 14.99 8.71 -25.67
N ASN A 86 15.38 9.43 -26.73
CA ASN A 86 16.39 8.96 -27.70
C ASN A 86 17.77 8.71 -27.09
N ASP A 87 18.11 9.42 -26.00
CA ASP A 87 19.34 9.25 -25.24
C ASP A 87 19.28 8.06 -24.25
N GLY A 88 18.17 7.32 -24.25
CA GLY A 88 17.91 6.21 -23.34
C GLY A 88 17.40 6.61 -21.96
N SER A 89 17.29 7.92 -21.65
CA SER A 89 16.69 8.39 -20.40
C SER A 89 15.18 8.18 -20.37
N PHE A 90 14.61 8.16 -19.17
CA PHE A 90 13.17 7.98 -18.99
C PHE A 90 12.53 9.20 -18.34
N VAL A 91 11.28 9.44 -18.73
CA VAL A 91 10.34 10.32 -18.06
C VAL A 91 9.20 9.47 -17.55
N TYR A 92 8.96 9.53 -16.25
CA TYR A 92 7.86 8.83 -15.57
C TYR A 92 6.80 9.84 -15.16
N LEU A 93 5.54 9.47 -15.31
CA LEU A 93 4.39 10.22 -14.82
C LEU A 93 3.47 9.26 -14.06
N LEU A 94 3.20 9.58 -12.80
CA LEU A 94 2.20 8.93 -11.97
C LEU A 94 0.96 9.80 -11.94
N LEU A 95 -0.21 9.21 -12.21
CA LEU A 95 -1.51 9.86 -12.09
C LEU A 95 -2.30 9.23 -10.95
N TYR A 96 -2.76 10.05 -10.00
CA TYR A 96 -3.77 9.65 -9.04
C TYR A 96 -4.92 10.65 -9.06
N VAL A 97 -5.99 10.30 -9.78
CA VAL A 97 -7.15 11.16 -10.01
C VAL A 97 -6.72 12.53 -10.58
N ASP A 98 -6.63 13.56 -9.76
CA ASP A 98 -6.23 14.93 -10.10
C ASP A 98 -4.75 15.21 -9.84
N ASN A 99 -4.11 14.45 -8.95
CA ASN A 99 -2.72 14.65 -8.55
C ASN A 99 -1.76 13.92 -9.52
N MET A 100 -0.68 14.59 -9.91
CA MET A 100 0.36 14.02 -10.77
C MET A 100 1.75 14.19 -10.17
N LEU A 101 2.58 13.16 -10.33
CA LEU A 101 4.00 13.20 -10.01
C LEU A 101 4.81 12.88 -11.25
N ILE A 102 5.71 13.79 -11.64
CA ILE A 102 6.58 13.63 -12.81
C ILE A 102 8.02 13.45 -12.32
N ALA A 103 8.67 12.39 -12.79
CA ALA A 103 10.06 12.07 -12.48
C ALA A 103 10.88 11.98 -13.77
N ALA A 104 12.00 12.70 -13.84
CA ALA A 104 12.94 12.57 -14.96
C ALA A 104 14.36 12.95 -14.53
N LYS A 105 15.36 12.50 -15.30
CA LYS A 105 16.76 12.85 -15.04
C LYS A 105 17.03 14.34 -15.28
N ASP A 106 16.38 14.93 -16.29
CA ASP A 106 16.55 16.33 -16.68
C ASP A 106 15.28 17.14 -16.43
N LYS A 107 15.44 18.36 -15.89
CA LYS A 107 14.31 19.27 -15.64
C LYS A 107 13.69 19.83 -16.92
N GLY A 108 14.45 19.91 -18.01
CA GLY A 108 13.95 20.32 -19.31
C GLY A 108 12.87 19.37 -19.82
N GLU A 109 13.06 18.07 -19.63
CA GLU A 109 12.04 17.06 -19.98
C GLU A 109 10.76 17.22 -19.14
N ILE A 110 10.90 17.46 -17.82
CA ILE A 110 9.74 17.76 -16.97
C ILE A 110 8.99 19.01 -17.47
N ARG A 111 9.72 20.09 -17.82
CA ARG A 111 9.11 21.31 -18.35
C ARG A 111 8.35 21.08 -19.66
N LYS A 112 8.87 20.23 -20.56
CA LYS A 112 8.19 19.88 -21.81
C LYS A 112 6.86 19.17 -21.54
N VAL A 113 6.86 18.17 -20.65
CA VAL A 113 5.64 17.44 -20.28
C VAL A 113 4.63 18.38 -19.60
N LYS A 114 5.09 19.26 -18.72
CA LYS A 114 4.25 20.28 -18.09
C LYS A 114 3.59 21.21 -19.11
N ALA A 115 4.34 21.66 -20.12
CA ALA A 115 3.80 22.50 -21.18
C ALA A 115 2.72 21.77 -21.97
N GLN A 116 2.99 20.53 -22.41
CA GLN A 116 2.02 19.70 -23.13
C GLN A 116 0.73 19.49 -22.31
N LEU A 117 0.85 19.15 -21.03
CA LEU A 117 -0.30 18.98 -20.14
C LEU A 117 -1.09 20.28 -19.94
N SER A 118 -0.41 21.42 -19.87
CA SER A 118 -1.05 22.74 -19.66
C SER A 118 -1.69 23.30 -20.92
N GLU A 119 -1.29 22.84 -22.10
CA GLU A 119 -1.94 23.17 -23.37
C GLU A 119 -3.30 22.47 -23.50
N GLU A 120 -3.43 21.25 -22.95
CA GLU A 120 -4.65 20.45 -23.02
C GLU A 120 -5.59 20.63 -21.81
N PHE A 121 -5.03 20.60 -20.60
CA PHE A 121 -5.80 20.59 -19.36
C PHE A 121 -5.54 21.84 -18.54
N GLU A 122 -6.52 22.24 -17.72
CA GLU A 122 -6.29 23.34 -16.77
C GLU A 122 -5.44 22.84 -15.60
N MET A 123 -4.14 23.12 -15.67
CA MET A 123 -3.15 22.63 -14.72
C MET A 123 -2.81 23.65 -13.63
N LYS A 124 -2.50 23.15 -12.44
CA LYS A 124 -1.85 23.89 -11.36
C LYS A 124 -0.47 23.29 -11.11
N ASP A 125 0.57 24.08 -11.36
CA ASP A 125 1.94 23.68 -11.06
C ASP A 125 2.24 23.86 -9.57
N LEU A 126 2.60 22.76 -8.90
CA LEU A 126 2.95 22.74 -7.48
C LEU A 126 4.48 22.77 -7.26
N GLY A 127 5.27 22.76 -8.34
CA GLY A 127 6.71 22.82 -8.33
C GLY A 127 7.35 21.51 -7.84
N PRO A 128 8.49 21.58 -7.12
CA PRO A 128 9.12 20.40 -6.55
C PRO A 128 8.17 19.61 -5.64
N ALA A 129 8.17 18.28 -5.78
CA ALA A 129 7.30 17.42 -5.00
C ALA A 129 7.63 17.51 -3.49
N LYS A 130 6.69 18.05 -2.72
CA LYS A 130 6.77 18.15 -1.25
C LYS A 130 5.71 17.34 -0.55
N LYS A 131 4.61 17.01 -1.24
CA LYS A 131 3.50 16.27 -0.66
C LYS A 131 2.70 15.55 -1.74
N ILE A 132 2.50 14.24 -1.63
CA ILE A 132 1.66 13.46 -2.55
C ILE A 132 0.68 12.62 -1.74
N LEU A 133 -0.61 12.66 -2.10
CA LEU A 133 -1.65 11.87 -1.42
C LEU A 133 -1.57 11.92 0.11
N GLY A 134 -1.42 13.10 0.69
CA GLY A 134 -1.34 13.27 2.14
C GLY A 134 0.03 12.95 2.77
N MET A 135 0.95 12.33 2.05
CA MET A 135 2.32 12.00 2.49
C MET A 135 3.28 13.14 2.15
N GLU A 136 4.10 13.54 3.11
CA GLU A 136 5.16 14.53 2.97
C GLU A 136 6.41 13.87 2.37
N ILE A 137 6.97 14.51 1.35
CA ILE A 137 8.20 14.08 0.67
C ILE A 137 9.30 15.05 1.07
N LEU A 138 10.36 14.53 1.68
CA LEU A 138 11.58 15.28 1.94
C LEU A 138 12.73 14.67 1.16
N ARG A 139 13.45 15.48 0.40
CA ARG A 139 14.60 15.03 -0.39
C ARG A 139 15.85 15.73 0.08
N ASP A 140 16.80 14.95 0.58
CA ASP A 140 18.14 15.43 0.90
C ASP A 140 19.11 15.07 -0.23
N LYS A 141 19.42 16.06 -1.07
CA LYS A 141 20.35 15.90 -2.19
C LYS A 141 21.80 15.69 -1.73
N LYS A 142 22.18 16.12 -0.52
CA LYS A 142 23.55 15.95 0.00
C LYS A 142 23.82 14.49 0.36
N THR A 143 22.85 13.85 0.99
CA THR A 143 22.94 12.43 1.38
C THR A 143 22.31 11.49 0.36
N SER A 144 21.71 12.03 -0.71
CA SER A 144 20.95 11.26 -1.71
C SER A 144 19.84 10.40 -1.09
N LYS A 145 19.19 10.93 -0.05
CA LYS A 145 18.09 10.27 0.65
C LYS A 145 16.75 10.92 0.31
N LEU A 146 15.71 10.08 0.27
CA LEU A 146 14.33 10.49 0.13
C LEU A 146 13.54 9.95 1.32
N TYR A 147 12.76 10.80 1.95
CA TYR A 147 11.93 10.46 3.09
C TYR A 147 10.46 10.62 2.75
N LEU A 148 9.65 9.63 3.13
CA LEU A 148 8.19 9.66 2.98
C LEU A 148 7.55 9.59 4.37
N SER A 149 6.93 10.69 4.80
CA SER A 149 6.35 10.84 6.14
C SER A 149 4.85 11.11 6.08
N GLN A 150 4.13 10.67 7.11
CA GLN A 150 2.72 11.04 7.35
C GLN A 150 2.54 11.84 8.63
N LYS A 151 3.59 12.54 9.11
CA LYS A 151 3.56 13.31 10.37
C LYS A 151 2.31 14.18 10.50
N GLY A 152 2.06 15.08 9.55
CA GLY A 152 0.90 15.98 9.61
C GLY A 152 -0.46 15.26 9.54
N TYR A 153 -0.53 14.05 8.97
CA TYR A 153 -1.73 13.22 9.00
C TYR A 153 -1.90 12.55 10.38
N ILE A 154 -0.82 11.97 10.92
CA ILE A 154 -0.81 11.30 12.22
C ILE A 154 -1.19 12.28 13.33
N GLU A 155 -0.66 13.51 13.32
CA GLU A 155 -1.04 14.55 14.29
C GLU A 155 -2.54 14.86 14.26
N LYS A 156 -3.12 15.01 13.05
CA LYS A 156 -4.57 15.22 12.88
C LYS A 156 -5.39 14.03 13.36
N LEU A 157 -4.92 12.81 13.06
CA LEU A 157 -5.53 11.56 13.49
C LEU A 157 -5.55 11.46 15.02
N LEU A 158 -4.43 11.79 15.68
CA LEU A 158 -4.34 11.80 17.14
C LEU A 158 -5.29 12.83 17.76
N CYS A 159 -5.35 14.05 17.21
CA CYS A 159 -6.31 15.06 17.66
C CYS A 159 -7.77 14.60 17.47
N ARG A 160 -8.11 14.00 16.32
CA ARG A 160 -9.46 13.52 16.01
C ARG A 160 -9.98 12.50 17.03
N PHE A 161 -9.10 11.66 17.56
CA PHE A 161 -9.47 10.61 18.53
C PHE A 161 -9.08 10.96 19.98
N ASN A 162 -8.74 12.23 20.27
CA ASN A 162 -8.35 12.73 21.60
C ASN A 162 -7.12 12.03 22.21
N MET A 163 -6.13 11.69 21.37
CA MET A 163 -4.91 10.95 21.74
C MET A 163 -3.62 11.80 21.68
N GLN A 164 -3.72 13.12 21.44
CA GLN A 164 -2.57 14.03 21.35
C GLN A 164 -1.75 14.14 22.66
N SER A 165 -2.38 13.93 23.81
CA SER A 165 -1.73 13.95 25.13
C SER A 165 -1.54 12.55 25.72
N ALA A 166 -1.75 11.50 24.92
CA ALA A 166 -1.66 10.13 25.38
C ALA A 166 -0.21 9.75 25.72
N LYS A 167 -0.02 8.93 26.76
CA LYS A 167 1.31 8.42 27.13
C LYS A 167 1.82 7.46 26.05
N PRO A 168 2.96 7.72 25.41
CA PRO A 168 3.47 6.88 24.33
C PRO A 168 3.82 5.47 24.81
N VAL A 169 3.88 4.54 23.85
CA VAL A 169 4.32 3.15 24.03
C VAL A 169 5.26 2.78 22.89
N SER A 170 6.13 1.78 23.11
CA SER A 170 7.22 1.45 22.17
C SER A 170 6.86 0.45 21.07
N THR A 171 5.72 -0.24 21.17
CA THR A 171 5.26 -1.21 20.16
C THR A 171 3.80 -1.01 19.78
N PRO A 172 3.41 -1.28 18.51
CA PRO A 172 2.08 -1.01 17.99
C PRO A 172 1.00 -1.92 18.61
N LEU A 173 1.38 -3.10 19.10
CA LEU A 173 0.48 -3.99 19.84
C LEU A 173 1.28 -4.80 20.87
N ALA A 174 0.85 -4.76 22.13
CA ALA A 174 1.48 -5.53 23.20
C ALA A 174 1.01 -6.99 23.24
N ALA A 175 1.89 -7.89 23.69
CA ALA A 175 1.65 -9.34 23.71
C ALA A 175 0.46 -9.80 24.59
N HIS A 176 0.01 -8.96 25.53
CA HIS A 176 -1.15 -9.27 26.38
C HIS A 176 -2.49 -9.11 25.66
N PHE A 177 -2.53 -8.43 24.51
CA PHE A 177 -3.75 -8.33 23.70
C PHE A 177 -4.01 -9.66 22.99
N ARG A 178 -4.89 -10.48 23.57
CA ARG A 178 -5.42 -11.72 22.97
C ARG A 178 -6.81 -11.46 22.43
N LEU A 179 -6.89 -10.76 21.29
CA LEU A 179 -8.16 -10.35 20.70
C LEU A 179 -8.91 -11.58 20.13
N SER A 180 -10.21 -11.67 20.38
CA SER A 180 -11.11 -12.72 19.86
C SER A 180 -12.55 -12.23 19.85
N SER A 181 -13.42 -12.89 19.09
CA SER A 181 -14.85 -12.58 19.06
C SER A 181 -15.55 -12.77 20.42
N ALA A 182 -14.98 -13.57 21.32
CA ALA A 182 -15.45 -13.69 22.70
C ALA A 182 -15.34 -12.39 23.51
N LEU A 183 -14.55 -11.41 23.05
CA LEU A 183 -14.43 -10.08 23.67
C LEU A 183 -15.43 -9.06 23.09
N SER A 184 -16.30 -9.46 22.17
CA SER A 184 -17.42 -8.64 21.72
C SER A 184 -18.40 -8.36 22.88
N PRO A 185 -19.18 -7.28 22.82
CA PRO A 185 -20.09 -6.88 23.89
C PRO A 185 -20.99 -8.04 24.36
N GLN A 186 -21.05 -8.27 25.68
CA GLN A 186 -21.84 -9.35 26.28
C GLN A 186 -23.08 -8.86 27.06
N SER A 187 -23.21 -7.55 27.29
CA SER A 187 -24.36 -6.95 27.97
C SER A 187 -24.87 -5.71 27.23
N ASP A 188 -26.13 -5.33 27.51
CA ASP A 188 -26.76 -4.15 26.93
C ASP A 188 -25.96 -2.86 27.23
N ASP A 189 -25.39 -2.75 28.43
CA ASP A 189 -24.52 -1.63 28.82
C ASP A 189 -23.25 -1.56 27.95
N GLU A 190 -22.68 -2.71 27.56
CA GLU A 190 -21.51 -2.73 26.68
C GLU A 190 -21.86 -2.40 25.24
N ILE A 191 -23.02 -2.89 24.77
CA ILE A 191 -23.54 -2.57 23.43
C ILE A 191 -23.78 -1.07 23.33
N GLU A 192 -24.44 -0.48 24.33
CA GLU A 192 -24.73 0.95 24.35
C GLU A 192 -23.46 1.80 24.48
N TYR A 193 -22.47 1.36 25.28
CA TYR A 193 -21.17 2.03 25.30
C TYR A 193 -20.49 2.00 23.92
N MET A 194 -20.45 0.82 23.28
CA MET A 194 -19.73 0.63 22.02
C MET A 194 -20.43 1.30 20.83
N SER A 195 -21.74 1.55 20.89
CA SER A 195 -22.48 2.29 19.85
C SER A 195 -21.97 3.73 19.68
N HIS A 196 -21.38 4.30 20.74
CA HIS A 196 -20.79 5.64 20.76
C HIS A 196 -19.29 5.65 20.45
N VAL A 197 -18.64 4.49 20.39
CA VAL A 197 -17.20 4.38 20.13
C VAL A 197 -16.93 4.41 18.62
N PRO A 198 -16.10 5.33 18.10
CA PRO A 198 -15.86 5.47 16.65
C PRO A 198 -14.86 4.42 16.13
N TYR A 199 -15.08 3.14 16.44
CA TYR A 199 -14.14 2.05 16.16
C TYR A 199 -13.79 1.93 14.67
N PHE A 200 -14.82 1.85 13.81
CA PHE A 200 -14.65 1.72 12.36
C PHE A 200 -13.85 2.89 11.78
N SER A 201 -14.19 4.11 12.19
CA SER A 201 -13.52 5.34 11.75
C SER A 201 -12.05 5.37 12.19
N ALA A 202 -11.75 4.92 13.41
CA ALA A 202 -10.39 4.83 13.92
C ALA A 202 -9.55 3.79 13.17
N VAL A 203 -10.07 2.57 13.01
CA VAL A 203 -9.37 1.50 12.27
C VAL A 203 -9.15 1.90 10.82
N GLY A 204 -10.14 2.49 10.14
CA GLY A 204 -9.97 2.98 8.76
C GLY A 204 -8.92 4.09 8.65
N SER A 205 -8.85 5.00 9.64
CA SER A 205 -7.83 6.04 9.67
C SER A 205 -6.42 5.45 9.90
N LEU A 206 -6.29 4.46 10.80
CA LEU A 206 -5.04 3.74 11.03
C LEU A 206 -4.60 2.95 9.78
N MET A 207 -5.55 2.34 9.07
CA MET A 207 -5.28 1.59 7.85
C MET A 207 -4.67 2.48 6.76
N TYR A 208 -5.12 3.73 6.64
CA TYR A 208 -4.51 4.66 5.69
C TYR A 208 -3.06 5.02 6.06
N ALA A 209 -2.75 5.22 7.35
CA ALA A 209 -1.34 5.40 7.77
C ALA A 209 -0.49 4.15 7.46
N MET A 210 -1.03 2.97 7.76
CA MET A 210 -0.40 1.67 7.54
C MET A 210 -0.07 1.42 6.06
N VAL A 211 -1.01 1.70 5.15
CA VAL A 211 -0.83 1.44 3.71
C VAL A 211 0.15 2.42 3.06
N CYS A 212 0.20 3.66 3.54
CA CYS A 212 0.96 4.72 2.88
C CYS A 212 2.43 4.79 3.32
N SER A 213 2.72 4.79 4.63
CA SER A 213 4.11 4.96 5.09
C SER A 213 4.45 4.25 6.40
N ARG A 214 3.56 3.42 6.95
CA ARG A 214 3.73 2.79 8.27
C ARG A 214 3.60 1.26 8.21
N PRO A 215 4.53 0.55 7.54
CA PRO A 215 4.52 -0.92 7.47
C PRO A 215 4.54 -1.57 8.86
N ASP A 216 5.12 -0.91 9.85
CA ASP A 216 5.18 -1.29 11.25
C ASP A 216 3.81 -1.44 11.93
N LEU A 217 2.76 -0.83 11.38
CA LEU A 217 1.39 -0.98 11.88
C LEU A 217 0.67 -2.24 11.36
N SER A 218 1.24 -2.94 10.37
CA SER A 218 0.51 -3.94 9.57
C SER A 218 -0.13 -5.03 10.40
N TYR A 219 0.64 -5.64 11.31
CA TYR A 219 0.11 -6.68 12.19
C TYR A 219 -0.98 -6.16 13.11
N ALA A 220 -0.75 -5.02 13.76
CA ALA A 220 -1.67 -4.46 14.75
C ALA A 220 -3.01 -4.05 14.13
N VAL A 221 -2.97 -3.38 12.98
CA VAL A 221 -4.17 -3.00 12.21
C VAL A 221 -4.88 -4.24 11.66
N SER A 222 -4.14 -5.22 11.15
CA SER A 222 -4.71 -6.51 10.73
C SER A 222 -5.46 -7.21 11.87
N ALA A 223 -4.91 -7.22 13.09
CA ALA A 223 -5.53 -7.83 14.26
C ALA A 223 -6.84 -7.13 14.67
N VAL A 224 -6.85 -5.78 14.77
CA VAL A 224 -8.06 -5.04 15.17
C VAL A 224 -9.13 -5.03 14.07
N SER A 225 -8.75 -5.03 12.79
CA SER A 225 -9.70 -5.01 11.66
C SER A 225 -10.64 -6.21 11.61
N ARG A 226 -10.27 -7.35 12.22
CA ARG A 226 -11.09 -8.57 12.26
C ARG A 226 -12.42 -8.38 12.99
N TYR A 227 -12.51 -7.40 13.88
CA TYR A 227 -13.65 -7.19 14.77
C TYR A 227 -14.51 -5.99 14.38
N MET A 228 -14.34 -5.43 13.18
CA MET A 228 -15.09 -4.26 12.71
C MET A 228 -16.62 -4.44 12.74
N ALA A 229 -17.11 -5.67 12.59
CA ALA A 229 -18.55 -5.96 12.58
C ALA A 229 -19.20 -5.89 13.98
N ASN A 230 -18.46 -6.25 15.04
CA ASN A 230 -18.97 -6.25 16.41
C ASN A 230 -17.84 -6.03 17.43
N PRO A 231 -17.26 -4.82 17.49
CA PRO A 231 -16.12 -4.53 18.36
C PRO A 231 -16.54 -4.43 19.82
N GLY A 232 -15.67 -4.84 20.74
CA GLY A 232 -15.87 -4.72 22.19
C GLY A 232 -14.85 -3.80 22.84
N LYS A 233 -14.95 -3.62 24.16
CA LYS A 233 -14.10 -2.67 24.91
C LYS A 233 -12.61 -3.00 24.81
N GLU A 234 -12.24 -4.28 24.87
CA GLU A 234 -10.84 -4.71 24.71
C GLU A 234 -10.30 -4.47 23.29
N HIS A 235 -11.16 -4.64 22.27
CA HIS A 235 -10.81 -4.27 20.90
C HIS A 235 -10.52 -2.76 20.81
N TRP A 236 -11.34 -1.92 21.45
CA TRP A 236 -11.12 -0.47 21.48
C TRP A 236 -9.84 -0.08 22.22
N LYS A 237 -9.53 -0.72 23.36
CA LYS A 237 -8.26 -0.53 24.08
C LYS A 237 -7.05 -0.84 23.20
N ALA A 238 -7.11 -1.88 22.37
CA ALA A 238 -6.05 -2.19 21.41
C ALA A 238 -5.89 -1.09 20.35
N VAL A 239 -6.99 -0.53 19.82
CA VAL A 239 -6.93 0.62 18.90
C VAL A 239 -6.30 1.85 19.57
N GLN A 240 -6.69 2.15 20.81
CA GLN A 240 -6.07 3.22 21.59
C GLN A 240 -4.58 2.96 21.86
N TRP A 241 -4.17 1.70 22.02
CA TRP A 241 -2.76 1.33 22.14
C TRP A 241 -1.97 1.68 20.86
N ILE A 242 -2.51 1.38 19.68
CA ILE A 242 -1.90 1.75 18.40
C ILE A 242 -1.75 3.28 18.30
N LEU A 243 -2.77 4.03 18.72
CA LEU A 243 -2.71 5.50 18.75
C LEU A 243 -1.64 6.03 19.71
N ARG A 244 -1.44 5.39 20.87
CA ARG A 244 -0.33 5.72 21.79
C ARG A 244 1.03 5.47 21.16
N TYR A 245 1.16 4.38 20.40
CA TYR A 245 2.40 4.08 19.68
C TYR A 245 2.68 5.15 18.61
N LEU A 246 1.68 5.52 17.81
CA LEU A 246 1.78 6.62 16.84
C LEU A 246 2.15 7.96 17.48
N ARG A 247 1.65 8.22 18.70
CA ARG A 247 2.03 9.42 19.45
C ARG A 247 3.52 9.49 19.78
N GLY A 248 4.14 8.35 20.09
CA GLY A 248 5.58 8.24 20.34
C GLY A 248 6.43 8.19 19.08
N THR A 249 5.82 7.94 17.91
CA THR A 249 6.50 7.69 16.63
C THR A 249 5.96 8.59 15.52
N THR A 250 5.56 9.82 15.85
CA THR A 250 4.94 10.74 14.90
C THR A 250 5.93 11.20 13.81
N ASP A 251 7.21 11.30 14.15
CA ASP A 251 8.29 11.70 13.24
C ASP A 251 8.83 10.54 12.38
N VAL A 252 8.46 9.29 12.69
CA VAL A 252 8.90 8.11 11.95
C VAL A 252 8.45 8.16 10.49
N CYS A 253 9.38 7.87 9.58
CA CYS A 253 9.17 7.89 8.14
C CYS A 253 9.93 6.77 7.43
N LEU A 254 9.55 6.51 6.18
CA LEU A 254 10.30 5.62 5.28
C LEU A 254 11.50 6.38 4.71
N GLN A 255 12.70 5.81 4.79
CA GLN A 255 13.93 6.39 4.29
C GLN A 255 14.50 5.57 3.12
N PHE A 256 14.37 6.11 1.91
CA PHE A 256 14.94 5.52 0.70
C PHE A 256 16.36 6.06 0.45
N GLY A 257 17.32 5.16 0.28
CA GLY A 257 18.71 5.47 -0.07
C GLY A 257 19.10 5.03 -1.49
N ARG A 258 20.37 5.24 -1.83
CA ARG A 258 20.99 4.58 -3.00
C ARG A 258 21.54 3.23 -2.56
N THR A 259 21.00 2.14 -3.11
CA THR A 259 21.63 0.82 -3.07
C THR A 259 21.67 0.24 -4.47
N GLU A 260 22.62 -0.65 -4.71
CA GLU A 260 22.71 -1.46 -5.93
C GLU A 260 21.97 -2.79 -5.78
N ASP A 261 21.57 -3.13 -4.55
CA ASP A 261 20.78 -4.32 -4.27
C ASP A 261 19.43 -4.22 -4.99
N GLY A 262 19.05 -5.32 -5.65
CA GLY A 262 17.72 -5.49 -6.22
C GLY A 262 16.63 -5.47 -5.14
N PHE A 263 15.40 -5.79 -5.52
CA PHE A 263 14.35 -5.90 -4.51
C PHE A 263 14.47 -7.20 -3.71
N ILE A 264 14.36 -7.09 -2.39
CA ILE A 264 14.46 -8.21 -1.45
C ILE A 264 13.10 -8.41 -0.79
N GLY A 265 12.57 -9.63 -0.87
CA GLY A 265 11.36 -10.03 -0.16
C GLY A 265 11.67 -10.77 1.12
N TYR A 266 10.85 -10.57 2.13
CA TYR A 266 10.84 -11.33 3.38
C TYR A 266 9.43 -11.84 3.63
N VAL A 267 9.31 -13.09 4.06
CA VAL A 267 8.02 -13.71 4.36
C VAL A 267 8.10 -14.46 5.68
N ASP A 268 7.01 -14.42 6.43
CA ASP A 268 6.81 -15.14 7.68
C ASP A 268 5.33 -15.55 7.82
N THR A 269 5.07 -16.54 8.67
CA THR A 269 3.72 -16.99 9.00
C THR A 269 3.52 -17.21 10.49
N ASP A 270 2.39 -16.77 11.03
CA ASP A 270 1.92 -17.21 12.35
C ASP A 270 0.90 -18.36 12.19
N PHE A 271 1.34 -19.60 12.44
CA PHE A 271 0.53 -20.80 12.24
C PHE A 271 -0.64 -20.88 13.22
N ALA A 272 -1.87 -20.92 12.68
CA ALA A 272 -3.10 -20.97 13.46
C ALA A 272 -3.17 -19.89 14.57
N GLY A 273 -2.57 -18.72 14.33
CA GLY A 273 -2.53 -17.60 15.28
C GLY A 273 -3.90 -16.97 15.54
N ASP A 274 -4.85 -17.13 14.62
CA ASP A 274 -6.22 -16.66 14.80
C ASP A 274 -6.97 -17.48 15.86
N LEU A 275 -7.46 -16.82 16.91
CA LEU A 275 -8.15 -17.50 18.02
C LEU A 275 -9.55 -17.98 17.62
N ASP A 276 -10.23 -17.27 16.70
CA ASP A 276 -11.62 -17.58 16.33
C ASP A 276 -11.71 -18.70 15.28
N ARG A 277 -10.92 -18.63 14.21
CA ARG A 277 -11.00 -19.57 13.07
C ARG A 277 -9.80 -20.48 12.92
N ARG A 278 -8.78 -20.35 13.78
CA ARG A 278 -7.51 -21.11 13.73
C ARG A 278 -6.81 -21.01 12.36
N ARG A 279 -7.06 -19.92 11.63
CA ARG A 279 -6.36 -19.59 10.38
C ARG A 279 -5.00 -19.01 10.69
N SER A 280 -4.04 -19.31 9.83
CA SER A 280 -2.71 -18.73 9.94
C SER A 280 -2.69 -17.30 9.40
N LEU A 281 -1.72 -16.50 9.83
CA LEU A 281 -1.50 -15.15 9.34
C LEU A 281 -0.27 -15.11 8.43
N THR A 282 -0.42 -14.66 7.19
CA THR A 282 0.69 -14.42 6.27
C THR A 282 1.18 -12.99 6.40
N GLY A 283 2.48 -12.84 6.61
CA GLY A 283 3.19 -11.57 6.61
C GLY A 283 4.27 -11.54 5.54
N TYR A 284 4.34 -10.46 4.76
CA TYR A 284 5.52 -10.20 3.92
C TYR A 284 5.88 -8.73 3.89
N VAL A 285 7.15 -8.45 3.59
CA VAL A 285 7.65 -7.11 3.27
C VAL A 285 8.70 -7.22 2.17
N PHE A 286 8.58 -6.36 1.17
CA PHE A 286 9.53 -6.18 0.09
C PHE A 286 10.24 -4.85 0.27
N THR A 287 11.55 -4.86 0.12
CA THR A 287 12.40 -3.68 0.23
C THR A 287 13.17 -3.42 -1.07
N ILE A 288 13.43 -2.14 -1.32
CA ILE A 288 14.40 -1.65 -2.31
C ILE A 288 15.18 -0.53 -1.63
N GLY A 289 16.49 -0.45 -1.83
CA GLY A 289 17.22 0.63 -1.16
C GLY A 289 17.35 0.44 0.35
N GLY A 290 17.12 -0.78 0.86
CA GLY A 290 16.96 -1.06 2.29
C GLY A 290 15.65 -0.54 2.90
N CYS A 291 14.70 -0.07 2.08
CA CYS A 291 13.45 0.54 2.54
C CYS A 291 12.21 -0.21 2.02
N ALA A 292 11.17 -0.33 2.84
CA ALA A 292 9.92 -0.99 2.46
C ALA A 292 9.23 -0.29 1.28
N ILE A 293 8.80 -1.10 0.30
CA ILE A 293 8.03 -0.65 -0.88
C ILE A 293 6.69 -1.38 -1.04
N SER A 294 6.56 -2.59 -0.50
CA SER A 294 5.32 -3.36 -0.48
C SER A 294 5.30 -4.24 0.75
N TRP A 295 4.15 -4.34 1.42
CA TRP A 295 4.00 -5.14 2.64
C TRP A 295 2.57 -5.60 2.81
N LYS A 296 2.39 -6.68 3.58
CA LYS A 296 1.07 -7.22 3.90
C LYS A 296 1.11 -8.00 5.20
N ALA A 297 0.03 -7.90 5.97
CA ALA A 297 -0.29 -8.77 7.09
C ALA A 297 -1.76 -9.21 6.95
N THR A 298 -2.01 -10.45 6.52
CA THR A 298 -3.38 -10.91 6.22
C THR A 298 -3.65 -12.34 6.66
N LEU A 299 -4.87 -12.62 7.11
CA LEU A 299 -5.28 -13.97 7.44
C LEU A 299 -5.37 -14.81 6.17
N GLN A 300 -4.83 -16.02 6.24
CA GLN A 300 -4.99 -17.00 5.19
C GLN A 300 -6.47 -17.33 5.03
N THR A 301 -6.91 -17.49 3.78
CA THR A 301 -8.32 -17.75 3.46
C THR A 301 -8.76 -19.15 3.89
N THR A 302 -7.83 -20.10 3.93
CA THR A 302 -8.02 -21.49 4.36
C THR A 302 -7.22 -21.79 5.62
N VAL A 303 -7.66 -22.79 6.40
CA VAL A 303 -6.91 -23.31 7.54
C VAL A 303 -5.83 -24.24 7.00
N ALA A 304 -4.57 -23.97 7.36
CA ALA A 304 -3.45 -24.86 7.05
C ALA A 304 -3.41 -26.03 8.04
N LEU A 305 -3.01 -27.21 7.58
CA LEU A 305 -2.95 -28.42 8.40
C LEU A 305 -1.58 -28.61 9.07
N SER A 306 -0.59 -27.82 8.69
CA SER A 306 0.75 -27.81 9.31
C SER A 306 1.42 -26.46 9.18
N THR A 307 2.43 -26.20 10.03
CA THR A 307 3.28 -25.00 9.91
C THR A 307 3.93 -24.93 8.54
N THR A 308 4.46 -26.04 8.02
CA THR A 308 5.10 -26.08 6.69
C THR A 308 4.13 -25.71 5.57
N GLU A 309 2.88 -26.15 5.64
CA GLU A 309 1.85 -25.76 4.68
C GLU A 309 1.54 -24.25 4.75
N ALA A 310 1.38 -23.72 5.97
CA ALA A 310 1.09 -22.31 6.17
C ALA A 310 2.22 -21.41 5.63
N GLU A 311 3.48 -21.79 5.88
CA GLU A 311 4.66 -21.12 5.32
C GLU A 311 4.70 -21.19 3.80
N TYR A 312 4.38 -22.35 3.22
CA TYR A 312 4.33 -22.50 1.77
C TYR A 312 3.25 -21.61 1.13
N MET A 313 2.08 -21.49 1.79
CA MET A 313 1.04 -20.57 1.38
C MET A 313 1.50 -19.11 1.44
N ALA A 314 2.26 -18.73 2.47
CA ALA A 314 2.84 -17.39 2.57
C ALA A 314 3.89 -17.12 1.48
N ILE A 315 4.80 -18.07 1.23
CA ILE A 315 5.76 -18.00 0.10
C ILE A 315 5.01 -17.81 -1.22
N THR A 316 3.89 -18.51 -1.41
CA THR A 316 3.08 -18.37 -2.63
C THR A 316 2.58 -16.94 -2.83
N GLU A 317 2.06 -16.30 -1.78
CA GLU A 317 1.60 -14.90 -1.85
C GLU A 317 2.76 -13.93 -2.06
N ALA A 318 3.91 -14.15 -1.40
CA ALA A 318 5.12 -13.37 -1.62
C ALA A 318 5.63 -13.51 -3.07
N CYS A 319 5.63 -14.72 -3.65
CA CYS A 319 6.03 -14.93 -5.04
C CYS A 319 5.12 -14.19 -6.04
N LYS A 320 3.81 -14.12 -5.79
CA LYS A 320 2.89 -13.34 -6.65
C LYS A 320 3.24 -11.85 -6.63
N GLU A 321 3.46 -11.31 -5.43
CA GLU A 321 3.87 -9.91 -5.26
C GLU A 321 5.21 -9.64 -5.94
N ALA A 322 6.20 -10.52 -5.74
CA ALA A 322 7.51 -10.42 -6.36
C ALA A 322 7.46 -10.46 -7.89
N ILE A 323 6.60 -11.29 -8.50
CA ILE A 323 6.41 -11.29 -9.96
C ILE A 323 5.84 -9.96 -10.44
N TRP A 324 4.82 -9.46 -9.74
CA TRP A 324 4.21 -8.18 -10.08
C TRP A 324 5.22 -7.03 -9.98
N LEU A 325 6.01 -6.99 -8.89
CA LEU A 325 7.10 -6.02 -8.72
C LEU A 325 8.15 -6.15 -9.83
N LYS A 326 8.66 -7.36 -10.09
CA LYS A 326 9.64 -7.62 -11.15
C LYS A 326 9.15 -7.11 -12.50
N GLY A 327 7.89 -7.39 -12.83
CA GLY A 327 7.26 -6.93 -14.06
C GLY A 327 7.16 -5.41 -14.16
N LEU A 328 6.68 -4.75 -13.10
CA LEU A 328 6.60 -3.29 -13.02
C LEU A 328 7.99 -2.64 -13.23
N PHE A 329 9.01 -3.10 -12.49
CA PHE A 329 10.36 -2.55 -12.61
C PHE A 329 11.02 -2.82 -13.95
N SER A 330 10.75 -3.98 -14.56
CA SER A 330 11.23 -4.30 -15.91
C SER A 330 10.71 -3.30 -16.96
N GLU A 331 9.46 -2.84 -16.82
CA GLU A 331 8.91 -1.79 -17.70
C GLU A 331 9.54 -0.41 -17.44
N LEU A 332 9.91 -0.14 -16.20
CA LEU A 332 10.55 1.12 -15.79
C LEU A 332 12.06 1.16 -16.12
N ASN A 333 12.55 0.21 -16.94
CA ASN A 333 13.94 0.07 -17.37
C ASN A 333 14.92 -0.01 -16.18
N GLU A 334 14.46 -0.63 -15.10
CA GLU A 334 15.31 -1.08 -14.02
C GLU A 334 15.51 -2.59 -14.23
N ASP A 335 16.66 -2.96 -14.81
CA ASP A 335 17.13 -4.36 -14.89
C ASP A 335 17.48 -4.81 -13.46
N LEU A 336 16.47 -5.08 -12.65
CA LEU A 336 16.65 -5.64 -11.32
C LEU A 336 17.03 -7.11 -11.47
N GLN A 337 18.27 -7.41 -11.13
CA GLN A 337 18.77 -8.78 -11.02
C GLN A 337 17.99 -9.55 -9.94
N ILE A 338 17.84 -10.84 -10.21
CA ILE A 338 17.24 -11.92 -9.41
C ILE A 338 16.67 -11.49 -8.04
N SER A 339 15.35 -11.55 -7.94
CA SER A 339 14.58 -11.33 -6.72
C SER A 339 14.80 -12.46 -5.73
N THR A 340 15.32 -12.15 -4.55
CA THR A 340 15.40 -13.12 -3.46
C THR A 340 14.23 -12.92 -2.50
N VAL A 341 13.49 -13.98 -2.23
CA VAL A 341 12.49 -14.04 -1.16
C VAL A 341 13.04 -14.89 -0.02
N PHE A 342 13.28 -14.24 1.11
CA PHE A 342 13.78 -14.88 2.32
C PHE A 342 12.63 -15.44 3.16
N CYS A 343 12.80 -16.69 3.58
CA CYS A 343 11.92 -17.39 4.52
C CYS A 343 12.79 -18.08 5.58
N ASP A 344 12.32 -18.21 6.81
CA ASP A 344 13.07 -18.89 7.87
C ASP A 344 12.73 -20.40 7.98
N SER A 345 11.66 -20.86 7.31
CA SER A 345 11.21 -22.25 7.30
C SER A 345 11.97 -23.12 6.29
N GLN A 346 12.92 -23.92 6.77
CA GLN A 346 13.70 -24.84 5.93
C GLN A 346 12.80 -25.84 5.19
N SER A 347 11.78 -26.36 5.87
CA SER A 347 10.87 -27.35 5.30
C SER A 347 10.06 -26.76 4.15
N ALA A 348 9.59 -25.51 4.27
CA ALA A 348 8.85 -24.85 3.21
C ALA A 348 9.76 -24.58 2.00
N ILE A 349 10.99 -24.11 2.23
CA ILE A 349 11.99 -23.90 1.18
C ILE A 349 12.35 -25.19 0.46
N PHE A 350 12.45 -26.31 1.16
CA PHE A 350 12.73 -27.59 0.51
C PHE A 350 11.62 -27.99 -0.47
N LEU A 351 10.35 -27.77 -0.08
CA LEU A 351 9.21 -28.08 -0.94
C LEU A 351 9.13 -27.25 -2.22
N THR A 352 9.74 -26.05 -2.22
CA THR A 352 9.82 -25.24 -3.43
C THR A 352 10.79 -25.80 -4.47
N LYS A 353 11.68 -26.72 -4.06
CA LYS A 353 12.73 -27.31 -4.92
C LYS A 353 12.48 -28.78 -5.30
N ASP A 354 11.83 -29.56 -4.44
CA ASP A 354 11.70 -31.03 -4.61
C ASP A 354 10.24 -31.50 -4.72
N GLN A 355 9.97 -32.49 -5.57
CA GLN A 355 8.66 -33.10 -5.85
C GLN A 355 8.26 -34.21 -4.84
N MET A 356 9.15 -34.69 -3.98
CA MET A 356 8.94 -35.95 -3.23
C MET A 356 7.80 -35.99 -2.19
N PHE A 357 7.05 -34.92 -1.91
CA PHE A 357 5.96 -34.91 -0.92
C PHE A 357 4.58 -34.72 -1.56
N HIS A 358 3.95 -35.82 -1.99
CA HIS A 358 2.64 -35.83 -2.68
C HIS A 358 1.44 -36.25 -1.80
N GLU A 359 1.61 -36.91 -0.64
CA GLU A 359 0.46 -37.42 0.13
C GLU A 359 -0.19 -36.41 1.08
N ARG A 360 0.58 -35.48 1.67
CA ARG A 360 0.09 -34.54 2.72
C ARG A 360 -0.32 -33.16 2.19
N THR A 361 -0.29 -32.96 0.87
CA THR A 361 -0.24 -31.63 0.22
C THR A 361 -1.21 -31.49 -0.96
N LYS A 362 -2.03 -32.53 -1.24
CA LYS A 362 -2.93 -32.58 -2.40
C LYS A 362 -3.91 -31.41 -2.48
N HIS A 363 -4.34 -30.88 -1.34
CA HIS A 363 -5.30 -29.78 -1.25
C HIS A 363 -4.73 -28.41 -1.64
N ILE A 364 -3.41 -28.29 -1.85
CA ILE A 364 -2.76 -27.06 -2.31
C ILE A 364 -1.82 -27.30 -3.51
N ASP A 365 -2.03 -28.39 -4.26
CA ASP A 365 -1.17 -28.83 -5.39
C ASP A 365 -0.91 -27.75 -6.44
N VAL A 366 -1.94 -26.96 -6.79
CA VAL A 366 -1.82 -25.83 -7.73
C VAL A 366 -0.80 -24.79 -7.25
N ARG A 367 -0.73 -24.51 -5.95
CA ARG A 367 0.26 -23.58 -5.38
C ARG A 367 1.67 -24.15 -5.47
N TYR A 368 1.82 -25.47 -5.30
CA TYR A 368 3.11 -26.14 -5.45
C TYR A 368 3.65 -25.97 -6.86
N HIS A 369 2.85 -26.33 -7.86
CA HIS A 369 3.21 -26.18 -9.26
C HIS A 369 3.55 -24.73 -9.62
N PHE A 370 2.73 -23.76 -9.21
CA PHE A 370 2.98 -22.35 -9.48
C PHE A 370 4.35 -21.88 -8.96
N VAL A 371 4.64 -22.07 -7.67
CA VAL A 371 5.90 -21.60 -7.06
C VAL A 371 7.11 -22.34 -7.65
N ARG A 372 6.99 -23.64 -7.90
CA ARG A 372 8.07 -24.44 -8.51
C ARG A 372 8.37 -23.99 -9.93
N ASP A 373 7.35 -23.72 -10.74
CA ASP A 373 7.52 -23.24 -12.11
C ASP A 373 8.29 -21.91 -12.12
N ILE A 374 7.93 -20.98 -11.24
CA ILE A 374 8.60 -19.68 -11.10
C ILE A 374 10.07 -19.86 -10.71
N ILE A 375 10.35 -20.70 -9.73
CA ILE A 375 11.73 -20.94 -9.26
C ILE A 375 12.55 -21.68 -10.33
N SER A 376 11.95 -22.65 -11.03
CA SER A 376 12.62 -23.40 -12.10
C SER A 376 12.99 -22.53 -13.31
N ARG A 377 12.18 -21.51 -13.61
CA ARG A 377 12.49 -20.49 -14.63
C ARG A 377 13.59 -19.53 -14.19
N GLY A 378 14.01 -19.58 -12.92
CA GLY A 378 14.94 -18.62 -12.34
C GLY A 378 14.31 -17.25 -12.11
N ASP A 379 12.97 -17.16 -12.08
CA ASP A 379 12.30 -15.87 -11.95
C ASP A 379 12.46 -15.26 -10.56
N ILE A 380 12.45 -16.13 -9.53
CA ILE A 380 12.59 -15.80 -8.11
C ILE A 380 13.45 -16.87 -7.45
N VAL A 381 14.31 -16.46 -6.52
CA VAL A 381 15.05 -17.37 -5.65
C VAL A 381 14.46 -17.34 -4.25
N VAL A 382 14.11 -18.50 -3.71
CA VAL A 382 13.70 -18.62 -2.30
C VAL A 382 14.89 -19.10 -1.47
N SER A 383 15.29 -18.28 -0.50
CA SER A 383 16.50 -18.49 0.31
C SER A 383 16.18 -18.50 1.79
N LYS A 384 17.03 -19.19 2.56
CA LYS A 384 16.88 -19.21 4.02
C LYS A 384 17.45 -17.94 4.64
N ILE A 385 16.75 -17.41 5.63
CA ILE A 385 17.24 -16.39 6.55
C ILE A 385 17.11 -16.86 8.01
N SER A 386 17.87 -16.24 8.90
CA SER A 386 17.67 -16.40 10.34
C SER A 386 16.38 -15.70 10.77
N THR A 387 15.59 -16.29 11.67
CA THR A 387 14.41 -15.66 12.28
C THR A 387 14.76 -14.35 13.00
N HIS A 388 16.02 -14.15 13.42
CA HIS A 388 16.46 -12.87 14.01
C HIS A 388 16.62 -11.75 12.97
N GLU A 389 16.91 -12.11 11.72
CA GLU A 389 17.11 -11.18 10.60
C GLU A 389 15.89 -11.10 9.68
N ASN A 390 14.75 -11.68 10.08
CA ASN A 390 13.53 -11.68 9.28
C ASN A 390 12.60 -10.53 9.72
N PRO A 391 12.52 -9.40 9.00
CA PRO A 391 11.61 -8.31 9.34
C PRO A 391 10.13 -8.68 9.16
N ALA A 392 9.81 -9.73 8.39
CA ALA A 392 8.42 -10.16 8.23
C ALA A 392 7.79 -10.67 9.54
N ASP A 393 8.60 -11.01 10.56
CA ASP A 393 8.12 -11.33 11.90
C ASP A 393 7.25 -10.22 12.51
N MET A 394 7.54 -8.94 12.24
CA MET A 394 6.73 -7.84 12.77
C MET A 394 5.34 -7.76 12.10
N MET A 395 5.18 -8.42 10.95
CA MET A 395 3.92 -8.48 10.21
C MET A 395 2.99 -9.59 10.73
N THR A 396 3.53 -10.56 11.47
CA THR A 396 2.79 -11.76 11.88
C THR A 396 2.52 -11.84 13.38
N LYS A 397 3.34 -11.19 14.22
CA LYS A 397 3.22 -11.29 15.68
C LYS A 397 3.71 -10.04 16.41
N SER A 398 3.26 -9.88 17.66
CA SER A 398 3.81 -8.89 18.59
C SER A 398 5.23 -9.28 19.00
N LEU A 399 6.19 -8.39 18.81
CA LEU A 399 7.60 -8.62 19.11
C LEU A 399 8.05 -7.88 20.39
N PRO A 400 9.09 -8.39 21.09
CA PRO A 400 9.82 -7.61 22.08
C PRO A 400 10.42 -6.35 21.43
N ILE A 401 10.54 -5.28 22.21
CA ILE A 401 10.96 -3.94 21.73
C ILE A 401 12.26 -4.01 20.90
N THR A 402 13.29 -4.67 21.43
CA THR A 402 14.60 -4.76 20.76
C THR A 402 14.53 -5.45 19.40
N LYS A 403 13.71 -6.50 19.28
CA LYS A 403 13.52 -7.19 18.00
C LYS A 403 12.66 -6.36 17.05
N PHE A 404 11.64 -5.68 17.56
CA PHE A 404 10.80 -4.79 16.76
C PHE A 404 11.61 -3.65 16.16
N GLU A 405 12.45 -2.97 16.95
CA GLU A 405 13.36 -1.91 16.48
C GLU A 405 14.33 -2.43 15.42
N HIS A 406 14.92 -3.61 15.61
CA HIS A 406 15.75 -4.26 14.59
C HIS A 406 14.99 -4.51 13.28
N CYS A 407 13.74 -4.98 13.36
CA CYS A 407 12.90 -5.16 12.16
C CYS A 407 12.62 -3.83 11.45
N LEU A 408 12.44 -2.72 12.17
CA LEU A 408 12.25 -1.39 11.58
C LEU A 408 13.49 -0.94 10.81
N ASP A 409 14.67 -1.15 11.38
CA ASP A 409 15.94 -0.80 10.75
C ASP A 409 16.18 -1.58 9.45
N LEU A 410 15.83 -2.88 9.44
CA LEU A 410 15.94 -3.74 8.25
C LEU A 410 15.03 -3.33 7.08
N VAL A 411 13.99 -2.53 7.35
CA VAL A 411 13.02 -2.07 6.33
C VAL A 411 13.00 -0.55 6.15
N GLY A 412 14.01 0.16 6.67
CA GLY A 412 14.20 1.59 6.43
C GLY A 412 13.15 2.48 7.07
N VAL A 413 12.57 2.05 8.20
CA VAL A 413 11.60 2.84 8.98
C VAL A 413 12.35 3.50 10.14
N HIS A 414 12.62 4.79 10.02
CA HIS A 414 13.45 5.53 10.99
C HIS A 414 12.80 6.85 11.45
N CYS A 415 13.24 7.33 12.60
CA CYS A 415 12.90 8.65 13.16
C CYS A 415 13.70 9.78 12.51
#